data_AF-A0AA40G908-F1
#
_entry.id   AF-A0AA40G908-F1
#
_cell.length_a   1.000
_cell.length_b   1.000
_cell.length_c   1.000
_cell.angle_alpha   90.00
_cell.angle_beta   90.00
_cell.angle_gamma   90.00
#
_symmetry.space_group_name_H-M   'P 1'
#
loop_
_entity.id
_entity.type
_entity.pdbx_description
1 polymer ?
#
loop_
_entity_poly.entity_id
_entity_poly.type
_entity_poly.pdbx_seq_one_letter_code
_entity_poly.pdbx_strand_id
1 'polypeptide(L)'
;MHRTEPYNVMGYVCAILATLFTALNIVIMRKCSEIHYSTIIFNLSWYSLVTAIFFFFLVSDNHEQKSKLPHDWITWSKILLVALTGLSGQILVTNALKIEGAGKVSVTRSLDIILAYIVQIYFFGDHPTSTSIIGALLIIVSVICMGFEKEIYNICDFIP
;
A
#
# COMPACT_ATOMS: atom_id res chain seq x y z
N MET A 1 20.55 -21.80 -11.54
CA MET A 1 19.88 -21.72 -12.85
C MET A 1 18.93 -20.52 -12.81
N HIS A 2 19.45 -19.31 -13.06
CA HIS A 2 18.64 -18.08 -13.13
C HIS A 2 17.81 -18.13 -14.41
N ARG A 3 16.48 -18.28 -14.30
CA ARG A 3 15.58 -17.99 -15.44
C ARG A 3 15.73 -16.51 -15.74
N THR A 4 16.33 -16.18 -16.89
CA THR A 4 16.17 -14.87 -17.52
C THR A 4 14.72 -14.76 -17.99
N GLU A 5 13.86 -14.33 -17.08
CA GLU A 5 12.50 -13.89 -17.42
C GLU A 5 12.63 -12.74 -18.43
N PRO A 6 11.90 -12.75 -19.55
CA PRO A 6 11.91 -11.65 -20.49
C PRO A 6 11.45 -10.38 -19.77
N TYR A 7 12.07 -9.26 -20.12
CA TYR A 7 11.77 -7.93 -19.59
C TYR A 7 10.27 -7.67 -19.75
N ASN A 8 9.51 -7.84 -18.66
CA ASN A 8 8.07 -7.67 -18.66
C ASN A 8 7.74 -6.17 -18.65
N VAL A 9 7.91 -5.52 -19.80
CA VAL A 9 7.58 -4.11 -20.04
C VAL A 9 6.13 -3.83 -19.59
N MET A 10 5.22 -4.78 -19.81
CA MET A 10 3.83 -4.73 -19.34
C MET A 10 3.74 -4.56 -17.81
N GLY A 11 4.60 -5.26 -17.05
CA GLY A 11 4.66 -5.16 -15.59
C GLY A 11 5.18 -3.80 -15.13
N TYR A 12 6.23 -3.28 -15.78
CA TYR A 12 6.75 -1.94 -15.48
C TYR A 12 5.72 -0.84 -15.77
N VAL A 13 5.04 -0.91 -16.92
CA VAL A 13 3.97 0.02 -17.28
C VAL A 13 2.83 -0.07 -16.27
N CYS A 14 2.42 -1.29 -15.88
CA CYS A 14 1.39 -1.48 -14.87
C CYS A 14 1.78 -0.89 -13.51
N ALA A 15 3.04 -1.05 -13.07
CA ALA A 15 3.53 -0.47 -11.83
C ALA A 15 3.51 1.07 -11.86
N ILE A 16 3.95 1.70 -12.96
CA ILE A 16 3.92 3.16 -13.11
C ILE A 16 2.48 3.69 -13.12
N LEU A 17 1.58 3.01 -13.82
CA LEU A 17 0.16 3.39 -13.83
C LEU A 17 -0.47 3.23 -12.43
N ALA A 18 -0.14 2.16 -11.70
CA ALA A 18 -0.64 1.93 -10.35
C ALA A 18 -0.15 3.00 -9.36
N THR A 19 1.11 3.41 -9.41
CA THR A 19 1.65 4.48 -8.55
C THR A 19 1.03 5.82 -8.89
N LEU A 20 0.86 6.14 -10.18
CA LEU A 20 0.22 7.37 -10.63
C LEU A 20 -1.24 7.44 -10.16
N PHE A 21 -1.99 6.36 -10.31
CA PHE A 21 -3.37 6.29 -9.83
C PHE A 21 -3.45 6.40 -8.30
N THR A 22 -2.52 5.77 -7.58
CA THR A 22 -2.44 5.88 -6.12
C THR A 22 -2.16 7.32 -5.67
N ALA A 23 -1.25 8.02 -6.35
CA ALA A 23 -0.94 9.42 -6.06
C ALA A 23 -2.14 10.34 -6.33
N LEU A 24 -2.82 10.17 -7.49
CA LEU A 24 -4.04 10.91 -7.81
C LEU A 24 -5.13 10.68 -6.78
N ASN A 25 -5.34 9.43 -6.34
CA ASN A 25 -6.34 9.10 -5.33
C ASN A 25 -6.09 9.86 -4.02
N ILE A 26 -4.85 9.89 -3.53
CA ILE A 26 -4.48 10.62 -2.30
C ILE A 26 -4.79 12.13 -2.44
N VAL A 27 -4.46 12.73 -3.58
CA VAL A 27 -4.71 14.16 -3.84
C VAL A 27 -6.20 14.47 -3.95
N ILE A 28 -6.97 13.64 -4.67
CA ILE A 28 -8.43 13.80 -4.83
C ILE A 28 -9.13 13.63 -3.47
N MET A 29 -8.75 12.61 -2.70
CA MET A 29 -9.28 12.37 -1.35
C MET A 29 -9.05 13.57 -0.43
N ARG A 30 -7.89 14.23 -0.53
CA ARG A 30 -7.61 15.47 0.21
C ARG A 30 -8.50 16.63 -0.26
N LYS A 31 -8.68 16.80 -1.57
CA LYS A 31 -9.55 17.85 -2.15
C LYS A 31 -11.01 17.67 -1.71
N CYS A 32 -11.44 16.42 -1.52
CA CYS A 32 -12.80 16.04 -1.12
C CYS A 32 -13.01 16.06 0.42
N SER A 33 -12.06 16.58 1.19
CA SER A 33 -12.10 16.57 2.66
C SER A 33 -13.31 17.31 3.27
N GLU A 34 -13.92 18.24 2.53
CA GLU A 34 -15.08 19.03 2.99
C GLU A 34 -16.39 18.22 3.05
N ILE A 35 -16.47 17.07 2.39
CA ILE A 35 -17.67 16.22 2.34
C ILE A 35 -17.65 15.23 3.51
N HIS A 36 -18.81 14.82 4.01
CA HIS A 36 -18.93 13.79 5.06
C HIS A 36 -18.10 12.53 4.73
N TYR A 37 -17.35 12.06 5.74
CA TYR A 37 -16.45 10.91 5.68
C TYR A 37 -17.09 9.64 5.12
N SER A 38 -18.33 9.35 5.54
CA SER A 38 -19.06 8.16 5.11
C SER A 38 -19.23 8.06 3.59
N THR A 39 -19.49 9.19 2.92
CA THR A 39 -19.77 9.22 1.46
C THR A 39 -18.54 8.85 0.62
N ILE A 40 -17.35 9.29 1.04
CA ILE A 40 -16.10 9.02 0.31
C ILE A 40 -15.75 7.53 0.40
N ILE A 41 -15.84 6.96 1.60
CA ILE A 41 -15.52 5.53 1.82
C ILE A 41 -16.55 4.66 1.13
N PHE A 42 -17.83 5.03 1.20
CA PHE A 42 -18.89 4.26 0.56
C PHE A 42 -18.71 4.24 -0.96
N ASN A 43 -18.39 5.39 -1.56
CA ASN A 43 -18.10 5.48 -3.00
C ASN A 43 -16.84 4.67 -3.38
N LEU A 44 -15.77 4.78 -2.58
CA LEU A 44 -14.54 4.02 -2.79
C LEU A 44 -14.76 2.51 -2.67
N SER A 45 -15.54 2.08 -1.67
CA SER A 45 -15.85 0.67 -1.42
C SER A 45 -16.72 0.10 -2.53
N TRP A 46 -17.71 0.88 -3.00
CA TRP A 46 -18.51 0.49 -4.15
C TRP A 46 -17.65 0.32 -5.41
N TYR A 47 -16.76 1.27 -5.69
CA TYR A 47 -15.82 1.16 -6.81
C TYR A 47 -14.88 -0.05 -6.68
N SER A 48 -14.36 -0.32 -5.48
CA SER A 48 -13.52 -1.50 -5.20
C SER A 48 -14.27 -2.81 -5.41
N LEU A 49 -15.57 -2.86 -5.10
CA LEU A 49 -16.40 -4.05 -5.28
C LEU A 49 -16.67 -4.29 -6.77
N VAL A 50 -17.07 -3.25 -7.50
CA VAL A 50 -17.32 -3.32 -8.95
C VAL A 50 -16.05 -3.74 -9.70
N THR A 51 -14.90 -3.15 -9.37
CA THR A 51 -13.62 -3.51 -10.00
C THR A 51 -13.18 -4.93 -9.66
N ALA A 52 -13.39 -5.40 -8.43
CA ALA A 52 -13.10 -6.78 -8.04
C ALA A 52 -13.98 -7.79 -8.81
N ILE A 53 -15.28 -7.52 -8.97
CA ILE A 53 -16.17 -8.36 -9.77
C ILE A 53 -15.74 -8.36 -11.23
N PHE A 54 -15.44 -7.20 -11.80
CA PHE A 54 -14.99 -7.08 -13.18
C PHE A 54 -13.69 -7.87 -13.43
N PHE A 55 -12.70 -7.75 -12.53
CA PHE A 55 -11.47 -8.54 -12.60
C PHE A 55 -11.72 -10.04 -12.48
N PHE A 56 -12.62 -10.47 -11.60
CA PHE A 56 -13.00 -11.88 -11.46
C PHE A 56 -13.55 -12.43 -12.78
N PHE A 57 -14.45 -11.71 -13.46
CA PHE A 57 -14.98 -12.14 -14.75
C PHE A 57 -13.94 -12.11 -15.88
N LEU A 58 -13.08 -11.09 -15.94
CA LEU A 58 -12.12 -10.90 -17.02
C LEU A 58 -10.94 -11.87 -16.96
N VAL A 59 -10.50 -12.22 -15.75
CA VAL A 59 -9.42 -13.20 -15.54
C VAL A 59 -9.94 -14.64 -15.65
N SER A 60 -11.22 -14.89 -15.32
CA SER A 60 -11.83 -16.23 -15.40
C SER A 60 -11.86 -16.82 -16.81
N ASP A 61 -11.71 -16.01 -17.87
CA ASP A 61 -11.84 -16.47 -19.25
C ASP A 61 -10.53 -17.05 -19.84
N ASN A 62 -9.37 -16.76 -19.22
CA ASN A 62 -8.06 -17.05 -19.81
C ASN A 62 -7.19 -18.08 -19.05
N HIS A 63 -7.63 -18.55 -17.89
CA HIS A 63 -6.93 -19.58 -17.14
C HIS A 63 -7.96 -20.51 -16.51
N GLU A 64 -7.68 -21.82 -16.47
CA GLU A 64 -8.33 -22.76 -15.56
C GLU A 64 -8.07 -22.32 -14.10
N GLN A 65 -8.70 -21.24 -13.65
CA GLN A 65 -9.01 -21.06 -12.25
C GLN A 65 -10.05 -22.13 -11.95
N LYS A 66 -9.57 -23.36 -11.71
CA LYS A 66 -10.32 -24.32 -10.89
C LYS A 66 -10.73 -23.51 -9.69
N SER A 67 -12.03 -23.21 -9.60
CA SER A 67 -12.67 -22.55 -8.49
C SER A 67 -12.49 -23.47 -7.29
N LYS A 68 -11.29 -23.46 -6.72
CA LYS A 68 -10.99 -23.99 -5.41
C LYS A 68 -11.45 -22.91 -4.46
N LEU A 69 -12.76 -22.66 -4.46
CA LEU A 69 -13.42 -22.07 -3.32
C LEU A 69 -12.96 -22.90 -2.14
N PRO A 70 -12.17 -22.32 -1.21
CA PRO A 70 -11.68 -23.08 -0.09
C PRO A 70 -12.90 -23.57 0.69
N HIS A 71 -13.06 -24.89 0.74
CA HIS A 71 -14.14 -25.51 1.52
C HIS A 71 -13.83 -25.46 3.03
N ASP A 72 -12.61 -25.09 3.40
CA ASP A 72 -12.16 -24.96 4.78
C ASP A 72 -12.64 -23.66 5.43
N TRP A 73 -13.39 -23.81 6.53
CA TRP A 73 -13.85 -22.71 7.37
C TRP A 73 -12.70 -21.82 7.90
N ILE A 74 -11.53 -22.41 8.14
CA ILE A 74 -10.34 -21.70 8.63
C ILE A 74 -9.83 -20.71 7.57
N THR A 75 -9.86 -21.08 6.30
CA THR A 75 -9.42 -20.20 5.20
C THR A 75 -10.39 -19.04 5.02
N TRP A 76 -11.69 -19.29 5.12
CA TRP A 76 -12.71 -18.23 5.14
C TRP A 76 -12.51 -17.25 6.30
N SER A 77 -12.22 -17.75 7.50
CA SER A 77 -11.93 -16.89 8.66
C SER A 77 -10.72 -15.99 8.42
N LYS A 78 -9.63 -16.52 7.83
CA LYS A 78 -8.45 -15.71 7.46
C LYS A 78 -8.78 -14.63 6.42
N ILE A 79 -9.56 -14.97 5.39
CA ILE A 79 -9.99 -14.01 4.37
C ILE A 79 -10.83 -12.90 4.98
N LEU A 80 -11.79 -13.24 5.86
CA LEU A 80 -12.59 -12.25 6.56
C LEU A 80 -11.74 -11.35 7.46
N LEU A 81 -10.76 -11.91 8.17
CA LEU A 81 -9.84 -11.13 9.00
C LEU A 81 -9.06 -10.11 8.15
N VAL A 82 -8.49 -10.55 7.02
CA VAL A 82 -7.77 -9.66 6.09
C VAL A 82 -8.69 -8.60 5.51
N ALA A 83 -9.91 -8.95 5.13
CA ALA A 83 -10.89 -8.00 4.60
C ALA A 83 -11.28 -6.94 5.65
N LEU A 84 -11.54 -7.36 6.90
CA LEU A 84 -11.87 -6.44 7.99
C LEU A 84 -10.70 -5.52 8.35
N THR A 85 -9.49 -6.06 8.46
CA THR A 85 -8.28 -5.26 8.73
C THR A 85 -7.94 -4.33 7.57
N GLY A 86 -8.13 -4.79 6.32
CA GLY A 86 -7.94 -3.96 5.13
C GLY A 86 -8.93 -2.80 5.07
N LEU A 87 -10.21 -3.07 5.31
CA LEU A 87 -11.25 -2.04 5.36
C LEU A 87 -11.01 -1.05 6.50
N SER A 88 -10.67 -1.53 7.70
CA SER A 88 -10.38 -0.65 8.83
C SER A 88 -9.14 0.22 8.59
N GLY A 89 -8.12 -0.32 7.92
CA GLY A 89 -6.94 0.43 7.50
C GLY A 89 -7.29 1.53 6.49
N GLN A 90 -8.09 1.23 5.46
CA GLN A 90 -8.54 2.21 4.48
C GLN A 90 -9.39 3.33 5.12
N ILE A 91 -10.24 2.97 6.08
CA ILE A 91 -11.01 3.90 6.91
C ILE A 91 -10.06 4.85 7.67
N LEU A 92 -9.08 4.30 8.38
CA LEU A 92 -8.11 5.09 9.14
C LEU A 92 -7.32 6.06 8.25
N VAL A 93 -6.83 5.59 7.09
CA VAL A 93 -6.08 6.41 6.14
C VAL A 93 -6.95 7.54 5.59
N THR A 94 -8.20 7.24 5.23
CA THR A 94 -9.15 8.24 4.74
C THR A 94 -9.43 9.30 5.80
N ASN A 95 -9.60 8.90 7.06
CA ASN A 95 -9.77 9.83 8.18
C ASN A 95 -8.51 10.69 8.41
N ALA A 96 -7.31 10.07 8.37
CA ALA A 96 -6.04 10.77 8.54
C ALA A 96 -5.84 11.84 7.46
N LEU A 97 -6.18 11.55 6.21
CA LEU A 97 -6.10 12.51 5.09
C LEU A 97 -7.05 13.70 5.23
N LYS A 98 -8.10 13.59 6.04
CA LYS A 98 -9.01 14.71 6.32
C LYS A 98 -8.46 15.60 7.42
N ILE A 99 -7.98 14.99 8.50
CA ILE A 99 -7.46 15.71 9.67
C ILE A 99 -6.11 16.36 9.36
N GLU A 100 -5.22 15.64 8.69
CA GLU A 100 -3.85 16.06 8.41
C GLU A 100 -3.60 16.34 6.92
N GLY A 101 -2.63 17.20 6.63
CA GLY A 101 -2.23 17.49 5.25
C GLY A 101 -1.70 16.25 4.52
N ALA A 102 -1.91 16.18 3.20
CA ALA A 102 -1.45 15.07 2.36
C ALA A 102 0.05 14.80 2.50
N GLY A 103 0.87 15.84 2.72
CA GLY A 103 2.30 15.70 2.96
C GLY A 103 2.62 14.87 4.22
N LYS A 104 1.97 15.17 5.35
CA LYS A 104 2.20 14.41 6.59
C LYS A 104 1.74 12.96 6.47
N VAL A 105 0.57 12.73 5.86
CA VAL A 105 0.06 11.36 5.67
C VAL A 105 0.94 10.56 4.71
N SER A 106 1.52 11.21 3.68
CA SER A 106 2.48 10.58 2.77
C SER A 106 3.72 10.09 3.51
N VAL A 107 4.25 10.88 4.46
CA VAL A 107 5.38 10.47 5.31
C VAL A 107 5.01 9.26 6.17
N THR A 108 3.83 9.25 6.79
CA THR A 108 3.34 8.10 7.56
C THR A 108 3.19 6.85 6.70
N ARG A 109 2.84 7.01 5.42
CA ARG A 109 2.75 5.88 4.49
C ARG A 109 4.12 5.28 4.16
N SER A 110 5.18 6.07 4.14
CA SER A 110 6.55 5.55 3.98
C SER A 110 6.99 4.69 5.17
N LEU A 111 6.48 4.96 6.39
CA LEU A 111 6.76 4.15 7.59
C LEU A 111 6.17 2.73 7.50
N ASP A 112 5.08 2.53 6.77
CA ASP A 112 4.47 1.21 6.56
C ASP A 112 5.48 0.20 6.00
N ILE A 113 6.37 0.64 5.10
CA ILE A 113 7.42 -0.20 4.51
C ILE A 113 8.35 -0.78 5.60
N ILE A 114 8.70 0.01 6.62
CA ILE A 114 9.54 -0.45 7.73
C ILE A 114 8.78 -1.47 8.59
N LEU A 115 7.51 -1.18 8.91
CA LEU A 115 6.68 -2.09 9.70
C LEU A 115 6.49 -3.43 8.97
N ALA A 116 6.23 -3.40 7.67
CA ALA A 116 6.15 -4.59 6.82
C ALA A 116 7.45 -5.38 6.85
N TYR A 117 8.60 -4.72 6.80
CA TYR A 117 9.91 -5.38 6.87
C TYR A 117 10.17 -6.03 8.24
N ILE A 118 9.83 -5.35 9.35
CA ILE A 118 9.93 -5.91 10.70
C ILE A 118 9.04 -7.15 10.83
N VAL A 119 7.80 -7.07 10.35
CA VAL A 119 6.88 -8.21 10.32
C VAL A 119 7.45 -9.32 9.46
N GLN A 120 8.01 -9.03 8.29
CA GLN A 120 8.63 -10.04 7.44
C GLN A 120 9.76 -10.79 8.16
N ILE A 121 10.69 -10.09 8.81
CA ILE A 121 11.78 -10.74 9.55
C ILE A 121 11.25 -11.57 10.71
N TYR A 122 10.34 -11.00 11.53
CA TYR A 122 9.90 -11.63 12.77
C TYR A 122 8.90 -12.78 12.55
N PHE A 123 7.95 -12.62 11.63
CA PHE A 123 6.90 -13.61 11.36
C PHE A 123 7.31 -14.66 10.32
N PHE A 124 8.02 -14.27 9.26
CA PHE A 124 8.41 -15.21 8.20
C PHE A 124 9.77 -15.87 8.46
N GLY A 125 10.56 -15.35 9.42
CA GLY A 125 11.85 -15.94 9.80
C GLY A 125 12.87 -15.97 8.66
N ASP A 126 12.65 -15.18 7.61
CA ASP A 126 13.53 -15.12 6.44
C ASP A 126 14.88 -14.55 6.90
N HIS A 127 15.96 -15.32 6.73
CA HIS A 127 17.31 -14.85 7.04
C HIS A 127 17.73 -13.85 5.97
N PRO A 128 17.80 -12.54 6.28
CA PRO A 128 18.14 -11.56 5.28
C PRO A 128 19.58 -11.78 4.83
N THR A 129 19.77 -12.00 3.54
CA THR A 129 21.10 -11.98 2.91
C THR A 129 21.76 -10.62 3.13
N SER A 130 23.10 -10.54 3.15
CA SER A 130 23.83 -9.29 3.44
C SER A 130 23.37 -8.10 2.59
N THR A 131 22.94 -8.33 1.35
CA THR A 131 22.39 -7.29 0.46
C THR A 131 21.03 -6.77 0.93
N SER A 132 20.17 -7.63 1.49
CA SER A 132 18.86 -7.23 2.03
C SER A 132 19.01 -6.38 3.29
N ILE A 133 20.01 -6.69 4.12
CA ILE A 133 20.34 -5.90 5.32
C ILE A 133 20.72 -4.47 4.93
N ILE A 134 21.58 -4.31 3.93
CA ILE A 134 22.00 -2.97 3.45
C ILE A 134 20.80 -2.21 2.88
N GLY A 135 19.96 -2.86 2.07
CA GLY A 135 18.75 -2.25 1.52
C GLY A 135 17.78 -1.81 2.63
N ALA A 136 17.57 -2.63 3.65
CA ALA A 136 16.72 -2.31 4.79
C ALA A 136 17.24 -1.10 5.57
N LEU A 137 18.55 -1.05 5.82
CA LEU A 137 19.19 0.07 6.51
C LEU A 137 19.01 1.37 5.71
N LEU A 138 19.13 1.31 4.38
CA LEU A 138 18.90 2.46 3.49
C LEU A 138 17.43 2.95 3.52
N ILE A 139 16.47 2.03 3.54
CA ILE A 139 15.04 2.35 3.66
C ILE A 139 14.77 3.03 5.00
N ILE A 140 15.28 2.47 6.10
CA ILE A 140 15.12 3.04 7.44
C ILE A 140 15.67 4.47 7.50
N VAL A 141 16.88 4.69 7.00
CA VAL A 141 17.49 6.03 6.97
C VAL A 141 16.66 7.01 6.14
N SER A 142 16.19 6.59 4.97
CA SER A 142 15.40 7.44 4.07
C SER A 142 14.08 7.88 4.71
N VAL A 143 13.37 6.97 5.39
CA VAL A 143 12.11 7.29 6.05
C VAL A 143 12.33 8.14 7.29
N ILE A 144 13.39 7.92 8.06
CA ILE A 144 13.77 8.79 9.18
C ILE A 144 14.03 10.21 8.66
N CYS A 145 14.80 10.38 7.59
CA CYS A 145 15.03 11.68 6.96
C CYS A 145 13.72 12.36 6.51
N MET A 146 12.77 11.63 5.91
CA MET A 146 11.44 12.17 5.57
C MET A 146 10.62 12.56 6.81
N GLY A 147 10.71 11.78 7.90
CA GLY A 147 10.05 12.05 9.17
C GLY A 147 10.53 13.34 9.84
N PHE A 148 11.84 13.59 9.77
CA PHE A 148 12.49 14.77 10.34
C PHE A 148 12.69 15.92 9.35
N GLU A 149 12.07 15.87 8.17
CA GLU A 149 12.24 16.88 7.10
C GLU A 149 12.09 18.31 7.63
N LYS A 150 11.09 18.55 8.50
CA LYS A 150 10.85 19.87 9.11
C LYS A 150 11.98 20.32 10.04
N GLU A 151 12.52 19.40 10.84
CA GLU A 151 13.62 19.69 11.76
C GLU A 151 14.91 19.96 10.98
N ILE A 152 15.16 19.18 9.92
CA ILE A 152 16.32 19.33 9.03
C ILE A 152 16.26 20.68 8.30
N TYR A 153 15.09 21.06 7.76
CA TYR A 153 14.92 22.37 7.14
C TYR A 153 15.16 23.51 8.13
N ASN A 154 14.70 23.37 9.36
CA ASN A 154 14.90 24.38 10.42
C ASN A 154 16.37 24.52 10.83
N ILE A 155 17.14 23.42 10.78
CA ILE A 155 18.59 23.42 11.05
C ILE A 155 19.38 23.98 9.86
N CYS A 156 18.97 23.70 8.62
CA CYS A 156 19.62 24.25 7.43
C CYS A 156 19.38 25.75 7.25
N ASP A 157 18.21 26.28 7.63
CA ASP A 157 17.94 27.73 7.61
C ASP A 157 18.76 28.49 8.68
N PHE A 158 19.29 27.76 9.68
CA PHE A 158 20.16 28.30 10.72
C PHE A 158 21.64 28.37 10.31
N ILE A 159 22.05 27.73 9.21
CA ILE A 159 23.37 27.92 8.60
C ILE A 159 23.24 29.00 7.50
N PRO A 160 23.79 30.22 7.69
CA PRO A 160 23.82 31.25 6.65
C PRO A 160 24.76 30.90 5.49
#